data_AF-A0A7V3ULJ7-F1
#
_entry.id   AF-A0A7V3ULJ7-F1
#
_cell.length_a   1.000
_cell.length_b   1.000
_cell.length_c   1.000
_cell.angle_alpha   90.00
_cell.angle_beta   90.00
_cell.angle_gamma   90.00
#
_symmetry.space_group_name_H-M   'P 1'
#
loop_
_entity.id
_entity.type
_entity.pdbx_description
1 polymer ?
#
loop_
_entity_poly.entity_id
_entity_poly.type
_entity_poly.pdbx_seq_one_letter_code
_entity_poly.pdbx_strand_id
1 'polypeptide(L)'
;NFMLRDVRMQELVSKEKEPITPFVDKVRQLYQELGVSTILVMGGSGDYLDVADTVLVMDHYRPYHVTERAREITRKYVSQRKKEGGESFGEIVDRAPLPEGFNPSRGRREVKIDAKGLKTLLYGTTAIDLSSVEQLVHMGQTRAIGDILYYYSRKYVDGTKSLREGLSLVMKELEEKGFDRLSPRKVGYYAMPRIFEVGAAINRLRTLKMR
;
A
#
# COMPACT_ATOMS: atom_id res chain seq x y z
N ASN A 1 -5.68 -17.36 -4.70
CA ASN A 1 -6.59 -16.59 -5.57
C ASN A 1 -5.90 -15.35 -6.12
N PHE A 2 -5.51 -14.35 -5.30
CA PHE A 2 -4.89 -13.12 -5.81
C PHE A 2 -3.52 -13.38 -6.45
N MET A 3 -2.63 -14.14 -5.82
CA MET A 3 -1.28 -14.32 -6.37
C MET A 3 -1.27 -15.12 -7.67
N LEU A 4 -2.12 -16.14 -7.76
CA LEU A 4 -2.10 -17.11 -8.84
C LEU A 4 -3.46 -17.78 -8.96
N ARG A 5 -3.74 -18.19 -10.18
CA ARG A 5 -4.78 -19.14 -10.54
C ARG A 5 -4.18 -20.20 -11.46
N ASP A 6 -4.16 -21.47 -11.06
CA ASP A 6 -3.57 -22.53 -11.90
C ASP A 6 -4.52 -22.96 -13.04
N VAL A 7 -4.00 -23.75 -13.98
CA VAL A 7 -4.76 -24.24 -15.14
C VAL A 7 -5.97 -25.08 -14.74
N ARG A 8 -5.90 -25.86 -13.66
CA ARG A 8 -7.03 -26.70 -13.22
C ARG A 8 -8.18 -25.84 -12.73
N MET A 9 -7.87 -24.77 -12.01
CA MET A 9 -8.85 -23.80 -11.54
C MET A 9 -9.44 -22.95 -12.66
N GLN A 10 -8.69 -22.71 -13.74
CA GLN A 10 -9.20 -22.06 -14.95
C GLN A 10 -10.16 -22.94 -15.75
N GLU A 11 -9.92 -24.24 -15.78
CA GLU A 11 -10.81 -25.20 -16.46
C GLU A 11 -12.05 -25.53 -15.60
N LEU A 12 -11.91 -25.57 -14.28
CA LEU A 12 -13.03 -25.85 -13.37
C LEU A 12 -14.02 -24.68 -13.26
N VAL A 13 -13.50 -23.45 -13.20
CA VAL A 13 -14.31 -22.23 -13.06
C VAL A 13 -14.00 -21.33 -14.24
N SER A 14 -15.00 -20.94 -15.02
CA SER A 14 -14.76 -20.05 -16.17
C SER A 14 -14.37 -18.63 -15.72
N LYS A 15 -13.70 -17.85 -16.59
CA LYS A 15 -13.24 -16.50 -16.24
C LYS A 15 -14.40 -15.57 -15.86
N GLU A 16 -15.56 -15.72 -16.48
CA GLU A 16 -16.76 -14.90 -16.24
C GLU A 16 -17.30 -15.08 -14.82
N LYS A 17 -16.95 -16.19 -14.15
CA LYS A 17 -17.32 -16.50 -12.77
C LYS A 17 -16.21 -16.22 -11.76
N GLU A 18 -15.03 -15.79 -12.21
CA GLU A 18 -13.88 -15.46 -11.37
C GLU A 18 -13.58 -13.95 -11.46
N PRO A 19 -14.07 -13.15 -10.49
CA PRO A 19 -13.89 -11.70 -10.53
C PRO A 19 -12.44 -11.26 -10.26
N ILE A 20 -11.60 -12.13 -9.70
CA ILE A 20 -10.22 -11.81 -9.38
C ILE A 20 -9.35 -12.06 -10.62
N THR A 21 -8.61 -11.03 -11.04
CA THR A 21 -7.47 -11.22 -11.95
C THR A 21 -6.21 -11.47 -11.12
N PRO A 22 -5.49 -12.58 -11.35
CA PRO A 22 -4.34 -12.92 -10.53
C PRO A 22 -3.17 -11.98 -10.81
N PHE A 23 -2.38 -11.69 -9.79
CA PHE A 23 -1.27 -10.76 -9.83
C PHE A 23 -0.18 -11.17 -10.82
N VAL A 24 0.05 -12.48 -11.03
CA VAL A 24 0.98 -12.98 -12.06
C VAL A 24 0.64 -12.49 -13.47
N ASP A 25 -0.64 -12.18 -13.74
CA ASP A 25 -1.08 -11.69 -15.04
C ASP A 25 -1.05 -10.15 -15.13
N LYS A 26 -0.93 -9.44 -14.00
CA LYS A 26 -0.82 -7.97 -13.94
C LYS A 26 0.60 -7.46 -13.66
N VAL A 27 1.47 -8.28 -13.08
CA VAL A 27 2.80 -7.85 -12.62
C VAL A 27 3.69 -7.35 -13.75
N ARG A 28 3.59 -7.93 -14.95
CA ARG A 28 4.38 -7.47 -16.09
C ARG A 28 3.88 -6.11 -16.63
N GLN A 29 2.56 -5.92 -16.69
CA GLN A 29 1.94 -4.65 -17.08
C GLN A 29 2.31 -3.55 -16.09
N LEU A 30 2.30 -3.85 -14.79
CA LEU A 30 2.73 -2.94 -13.73
C LEU A 30 4.17 -2.42 -13.95
N TYR A 31 5.08 -3.28 -14.38
CA TYR A 31 6.44 -2.88 -14.73
C TYR A 31 6.51 -2.09 -16.05
N GLN A 32 5.92 -2.62 -17.12
CA GLN A 32 6.08 -2.06 -18.47
C GLN A 32 5.34 -0.73 -18.67
N GLU A 33 4.17 -0.57 -18.07
CA GLU A 33 3.32 0.61 -18.27
C GLU A 33 3.52 1.67 -17.18
N LEU A 34 3.78 1.23 -15.94
CA LEU A 34 3.86 2.13 -14.78
C LEU A 34 5.27 2.26 -14.20
N GLY A 35 6.25 1.51 -14.72
CA GLY A 35 7.64 1.55 -14.24
C GLY A 35 7.82 0.97 -12.83
N VAL A 36 6.84 0.24 -12.30
CA VAL A 36 6.87 -0.27 -10.93
C VAL A 36 7.50 -1.66 -10.90
N SER A 37 8.70 -1.74 -10.33
CA SER A 37 9.40 -3.00 -10.12
C SER A 37 8.82 -3.77 -8.93
N THR A 38 8.83 -5.11 -9.00
CA THR A 38 8.32 -5.99 -7.94
C THR A 38 9.41 -6.96 -7.50
N ILE A 39 9.66 -7.03 -6.19
CA ILE A 39 10.44 -8.11 -5.56
C ILE A 39 9.46 -9.02 -4.83
N LEU A 40 9.49 -10.31 -5.15
CA LEU A 40 8.55 -11.29 -4.62
C LEU A 40 9.28 -12.51 -4.08
N VAL A 41 9.03 -12.86 -2.81
CA VAL A 41 9.49 -14.12 -2.21
C VAL A 41 8.46 -15.20 -2.54
N MET A 42 8.91 -16.30 -3.13
CA MET A 42 8.05 -17.43 -3.48
C MET A 42 8.69 -18.77 -3.11
N GLY A 43 7.84 -19.79 -2.91
CA GLY A 43 8.29 -21.18 -2.73
C GLY A 43 7.30 -22.24 -3.22
N GLY A 44 6.04 -21.88 -3.51
CA GLY A 44 4.97 -22.85 -3.80
C GLY A 44 4.50 -22.90 -5.26
N SER A 45 4.98 -22.04 -6.16
CA SER A 45 4.58 -22.03 -7.57
C SER A 45 5.73 -21.58 -8.47
N GLY A 46 5.84 -22.21 -9.64
CA GLY A 46 6.77 -21.82 -10.71
C GLY A 46 6.22 -20.80 -11.70
N ASP A 47 4.94 -20.41 -11.59
CA ASP A 47 4.24 -19.60 -12.59
C ASP A 47 4.82 -18.19 -12.78
N TYR A 48 5.48 -17.64 -11.76
CA TYR A 48 6.13 -16.33 -11.90
C TYR A 48 7.49 -16.42 -12.59
N LEU A 49 8.07 -17.63 -12.73
CA LEU A 49 9.32 -17.79 -13.47
C LEU A 49 9.16 -17.36 -14.94
N ASP A 50 7.94 -17.48 -15.48
CA ASP A 50 7.59 -17.04 -16.85
C ASP A 50 7.66 -15.52 -17.04
N VAL A 51 7.51 -14.74 -15.97
CA VAL A 51 7.43 -13.27 -16.02
C VAL A 51 8.55 -12.57 -15.26
N ALA A 52 9.41 -13.32 -14.57
CA ALA A 52 10.50 -12.78 -13.77
C ALA A 52 11.71 -12.39 -14.63
N ASP A 53 12.21 -11.16 -14.44
CA ASP A 53 13.47 -10.72 -15.06
C ASP A 53 14.70 -11.32 -14.35
N THR A 54 14.61 -11.55 -13.04
CA THR A 54 15.68 -12.10 -12.19
C THR A 54 15.12 -13.09 -11.19
N VAL A 55 15.78 -14.24 -11.05
CA VAL A 55 15.41 -15.29 -10.10
C VAL A 55 16.59 -15.58 -9.18
N LEU A 56 16.35 -15.43 -7.88
CA LEU A 56 17.30 -15.75 -6.81
C LEU A 56 16.76 -16.91 -5.99
N VAL A 57 17.63 -17.86 -5.66
CA VAL A 57 17.35 -18.93 -4.68
C VAL A 57 18.19 -18.70 -3.45
N MET A 58 17.55 -18.75 -2.28
CA MET A 58 18.25 -18.77 -1.00
C MET A 58 18.48 -20.23 -0.60
N ASP A 59 19.74 -20.63 -0.46
CA ASP A 59 20.12 -21.94 0.03
C ASP A 59 21.15 -21.79 1.16
N HIS A 60 20.88 -22.36 2.33
CA HIS A 60 21.67 -22.18 3.55
C HIS A 60 22.04 -20.70 3.83
N TYR A 61 21.05 -19.81 3.72
CA TYR A 61 21.20 -18.35 3.87
C TYR A 61 22.15 -17.68 2.87
N ARG A 62 22.51 -18.35 1.77
CA ARG A 62 23.31 -17.79 0.68
C ARG A 62 22.44 -17.58 -0.56
N PRO A 63 22.49 -16.39 -1.20
CA PRO A 63 21.76 -16.13 -2.43
C PRO A 63 22.51 -16.69 -3.64
N TYR A 64 21.77 -17.34 -4.54
CA TYR A 64 22.27 -17.81 -5.82
C TYR A 64 21.43 -17.23 -6.94
N HIS A 65 22.08 -16.62 -7.93
CA HIS A 65 21.43 -16.13 -9.14
C HIS A 65 21.19 -17.30 -10.11
N VAL A 66 19.93 -17.66 -10.30
CA VAL A 66 19.53 -18.86 -11.05
C VAL A 66 18.58 -18.53 -12.22
N THR A 67 18.62 -17.30 -12.72
CA THR A 67 17.75 -16.82 -13.80
C THR A 67 17.82 -17.70 -15.06
N GLU A 68 19.02 -18.09 -15.50
CA GLU A 68 19.14 -18.96 -16.69
C GLU A 68 18.53 -20.34 -16.46
N ARG A 69 18.76 -20.91 -15.27
CA ARG A 69 18.14 -22.19 -14.89
C ARG A 69 16.62 -22.09 -14.83
N ALA A 70 16.07 -20.99 -14.31
CA ALA A 70 14.63 -20.74 -14.33
C ALA A 70 14.09 -20.67 -15.76
N ARG A 71 14.78 -19.98 -16.68
CA ARG A 71 14.43 -19.91 -18.11
C ARG A 71 14.49 -21.27 -18.80
N GLU A 72 15.43 -22.14 -18.44
CA GLU A 72 15.46 -23.53 -18.93
C GLU A 72 14.23 -24.32 -18.49
N ILE A 73 13.82 -24.16 -17.22
CA ILE A 73 12.68 -24.87 -16.64
C ILE A 73 11.38 -24.42 -17.32
N THR A 74 11.17 -23.12 -17.52
CA THR A 74 9.95 -22.60 -18.18
C THR A 74 9.87 -23.02 -19.66
N ARG A 75 11.01 -23.12 -20.36
CA ARG A 75 11.06 -23.71 -21.71
C ARG A 75 10.73 -25.19 -21.73
N LYS A 76 11.16 -25.96 -20.72
CA LYS A 76 10.90 -27.40 -20.63
C LYS A 76 9.47 -27.71 -20.21
N TYR A 77 8.91 -26.92 -19.29
CA TYR A 77 7.58 -27.09 -18.74
C TYR A 77 6.74 -25.86 -19.06
N VAL A 78 6.30 -25.78 -20.31
CA VAL A 78 5.52 -24.66 -20.82
C VAL A 78 4.21 -24.54 -20.04
N SER A 79 3.95 -23.35 -19.49
CA SER A 79 2.68 -23.08 -18.81
C SER A 79 1.51 -23.18 -19.78
N GLN A 80 0.48 -23.93 -19.39
CA GLN A 80 -0.79 -24.01 -20.11
C GLN A 80 -1.82 -22.99 -19.59
N ARG A 81 -1.40 -22.11 -18.68
CA ARG A 81 -2.28 -21.11 -18.09
C ARG A 81 -2.69 -20.08 -19.16
N LYS A 82 -3.97 -19.74 -19.20
CA LYS A 82 -4.50 -18.63 -20.00
C LYS A 82 -4.21 -17.32 -19.27
N LYS A 83 -3.69 -16.30 -19.97
CA LYS A 83 -3.48 -14.97 -19.37
C LYS A 83 -4.83 -14.28 -19.18
N GLU A 84 -5.09 -13.78 -17.97
CA GLU A 84 -6.35 -13.11 -17.61
C GLU A 84 -6.17 -11.61 -17.31
N GLY A 85 -4.96 -11.08 -17.55
CA GLY A 85 -4.55 -9.71 -17.22
C GLY A 85 -5.13 -8.62 -18.13
N GLY A 86 -5.81 -8.98 -19.22
CA GLY A 86 -6.19 -8.06 -20.28
C GLY A 86 -4.97 -7.53 -21.06
N GLU A 87 -5.16 -6.47 -21.82
CA GLU A 87 -4.10 -5.87 -22.66
C GLU A 87 -3.28 -4.79 -21.94
N SER A 88 -3.85 -4.14 -20.92
CA SER A 88 -3.19 -3.08 -20.15
C SER A 88 -3.39 -3.26 -18.65
N PHE A 89 -2.58 -2.58 -17.83
CA PHE A 89 -2.76 -2.54 -16.38
C PHE A 89 -4.13 -1.95 -16.01
N GLY A 90 -4.53 -0.90 -16.73
CA GLY A 90 -5.76 -0.14 -16.52
C GLY A 90 -5.50 1.26 -15.95
N GLU A 91 -6.56 2.03 -15.77
CA GLU A 91 -6.48 3.40 -15.25
C GLU A 91 -6.33 3.42 -13.72
N ILE A 92 -5.46 4.30 -13.22
CA ILE A 92 -5.34 4.57 -11.80
C ILE A 92 -6.30 5.71 -11.45
N VAL A 93 -7.34 5.39 -10.70
CA VAL A 93 -8.34 6.38 -10.29
C VAL A 93 -7.83 7.18 -9.10
N ASP A 94 -7.73 8.50 -9.28
CA ASP A 94 -7.51 9.43 -8.19
C ASP A 94 -8.78 9.58 -7.35
N ARG A 95 -8.62 9.48 -6.02
CA ARG A 95 -9.71 9.57 -5.05
C ARG A 95 -9.55 10.81 -4.21
N ALA A 96 -10.60 11.61 -4.08
CA ALA A 96 -10.61 12.82 -3.27
C ALA A 96 -11.31 12.54 -1.92
N PRO A 97 -10.59 12.62 -0.78
CA PRO A 97 -11.24 12.44 0.52
C PRO A 97 -12.26 13.55 0.79
N LEU A 98 -13.32 13.19 1.50
CA LEU A 98 -14.35 14.13 1.93
C LEU A 98 -14.19 14.47 3.43
N PRO A 99 -14.45 15.72 3.85
CA PRO A 99 -14.20 16.17 5.22
C PRO A 99 -14.92 15.36 6.30
N GLU A 100 -16.12 14.86 5.99
CA GLU A 100 -16.97 14.13 6.94
C GLU A 100 -16.35 12.79 7.36
N GLY A 101 -15.36 12.31 6.60
CA GLY A 101 -14.62 11.11 6.95
C GLY A 101 -13.65 11.28 8.11
N PHE A 102 -13.31 12.52 8.49
CA PHE A 102 -12.29 12.84 9.48
C PHE A 102 -12.93 13.45 10.74
N ASN A 103 -13.09 12.65 11.79
CA ASN A 103 -13.56 13.13 13.08
C ASN A 103 -12.53 12.81 14.20
N PRO A 104 -11.73 13.81 14.63
CA PRO A 104 -10.76 13.63 15.72
C PRO A 104 -11.37 13.77 17.11
N SER A 105 -12.67 14.04 17.26
CA SER A 105 -13.28 14.34 18.55
C SER A 105 -13.54 13.09 19.40
N ARG A 106 -13.47 13.25 20.72
CA ARG A 106 -13.84 12.20 21.68
C ARG A 106 -14.37 12.80 22.99
N GLY A 107 -15.63 12.54 23.29
CA GLY A 107 -16.28 13.08 24.50
C GLY A 107 -16.29 14.61 24.46
N ARG A 108 -15.74 15.26 25.50
CA ARG A 108 -15.64 16.72 25.59
C ARG A 108 -14.45 17.33 24.84
N ARG A 109 -13.59 16.52 24.21
CA ARG A 109 -12.39 17.01 23.50
C ARG A 109 -12.67 17.09 22.01
N GLU A 110 -12.52 18.28 21.43
CA GLU A 110 -12.63 18.49 19.98
C GLU A 110 -11.57 17.71 19.20
N VAL A 111 -10.36 17.58 19.76
CA VAL A 111 -9.26 16.81 19.18
C VAL A 111 -8.69 15.85 20.22
N LYS A 112 -8.78 14.55 19.96
CA LYS A 112 -8.18 13.50 20.77
C LYS A 112 -7.53 12.47 19.86
N ILE A 113 -6.22 12.57 19.75
CA ILE A 113 -5.37 11.67 18.97
C ILE A 113 -4.40 10.99 19.94
N ASP A 114 -4.17 9.69 19.77
CA ASP A 114 -3.31 8.92 20.67
C ASP A 114 -2.70 7.70 19.98
N ALA A 115 -1.37 7.64 19.90
CA ALA A 115 -0.66 6.48 19.36
C ALA A 115 -0.52 5.39 20.43
N LYS A 116 -0.96 4.18 20.11
CA LYS A 116 -0.84 2.98 20.95
C LYS A 116 0.18 2.02 20.32
N GLY A 117 1.45 2.34 20.52
CA GLY A 117 2.58 1.62 19.91
C GLY A 117 2.68 1.89 18.41
N LEU A 118 3.17 0.89 17.67
CA LEU A 118 3.31 0.95 16.21
C LEU A 118 2.01 0.59 15.48
N LYS A 119 1.20 -0.28 16.09
CA LYS A 119 0.11 -1.01 15.42
C LYS A 119 -1.25 -0.34 15.54
N THR A 120 -1.41 0.68 16.37
CA THR A 120 -2.72 1.27 16.60
C THR A 120 -2.61 2.77 16.82
N LEU A 121 -3.47 3.51 16.13
CA LEU A 121 -3.63 4.94 16.29
C LEU A 121 -5.10 5.23 16.62
N LEU A 122 -5.35 5.89 17.74
CA LEU A 122 -6.69 6.38 18.07
C LEU A 122 -6.86 7.78 17.48
N TYR A 123 -7.88 7.94 16.65
CA TYR A 123 -8.29 9.20 16.03
C TYR A 123 -9.74 9.49 16.42
N GLY A 124 -9.93 10.36 17.43
CA GLY A 124 -11.23 10.56 18.06
C GLY A 124 -11.74 9.28 18.72
N THR A 125 -12.92 8.83 18.30
CA THR A 125 -13.52 7.56 18.73
C THR A 125 -13.06 6.36 17.89
N THR A 126 -12.37 6.61 16.77
CA THR A 126 -12.00 5.56 15.81
C THR A 126 -10.60 5.02 16.09
N ALA A 127 -10.47 3.70 16.23
CA ALA A 127 -9.16 3.05 16.20
C ALA A 127 -8.77 2.72 14.75
N ILE A 128 -7.63 3.24 14.32
CA ILE A 128 -6.98 2.92 13.06
C ILE A 128 -5.99 1.79 13.33
N ASP A 129 -6.22 0.66 12.69
CA ASP A 129 -5.31 -0.48 12.72
C ASP A 129 -4.15 -0.26 11.75
N LEU A 130 -2.93 -0.32 12.25
CA LEU A 130 -1.67 -0.19 11.51
C LEU A 130 -0.84 -1.47 11.61
N SER A 131 -1.40 -2.58 12.10
CA SER A 131 -0.70 -3.84 12.29
C SER A 131 -0.11 -4.42 10.99
N SER A 132 -0.75 -4.18 9.84
CA SER A 132 -0.25 -4.57 8.51
C SER A 132 0.64 -3.51 7.84
N VAL A 133 1.02 -2.44 8.55
CA VAL A 133 1.94 -1.41 8.06
C VAL A 133 3.33 -1.65 8.66
N GLU A 134 3.93 -2.79 8.29
CA GLU A 134 5.15 -3.33 8.92
C GLU A 134 6.38 -2.43 8.80
N GLN A 135 6.38 -1.50 7.85
CA GLN A 135 7.47 -0.54 7.63
C GLN A 135 7.49 0.61 8.66
N LEU A 136 6.49 0.69 9.55
CA LEU A 136 6.56 1.54 10.74
C LEU A 136 7.49 0.92 11.78
N VAL A 137 8.58 1.62 12.07
CA VAL A 137 9.64 1.12 12.96
C VAL A 137 9.72 1.87 14.29
N HIS A 138 9.08 3.04 14.39
CA HIS A 138 9.16 3.86 15.59
C HIS A 138 7.82 4.53 15.95
N MET A 139 7.47 4.54 17.24
CA MET A 139 6.21 5.12 17.74
C MET A 139 6.09 6.62 17.44
N GLY A 140 7.22 7.33 17.32
CA GLY A 140 7.23 8.73 16.90
C GLY A 140 6.64 8.94 15.50
N GLN A 141 6.73 7.95 14.61
CA GLN A 141 6.07 7.98 13.29
C GLN A 141 4.56 7.84 13.46
N THR A 142 4.10 6.90 14.30
CA THR A 142 2.66 6.73 14.58
C THR A 142 2.04 7.98 15.20
N ARG A 143 2.77 8.67 16.10
CA ARG A 143 2.35 9.97 16.65
C ARG A 143 2.25 11.04 15.56
N ALA A 144 3.29 11.16 14.73
CA ALA A 144 3.31 12.11 13.64
C ALA A 144 2.17 11.85 12.65
N ILE A 145 1.90 10.60 12.29
CA ILE A 145 0.77 10.21 11.42
C ILE A 145 -0.55 10.73 11.99
N GLY A 146 -0.80 10.56 13.28
CA GLY A 146 -2.02 11.06 13.92
C GLY A 146 -2.24 12.56 13.70
N ASP A 147 -1.21 13.37 14.00
CA ASP A 147 -1.32 14.82 13.87
C ASP A 147 -1.27 15.28 12.41
N ILE A 148 -0.58 14.54 11.53
CA ILE A 148 -0.63 14.72 10.08
C ILE A 148 -2.05 14.52 9.54
N LEU A 149 -2.75 13.47 9.98
CA LEU A 149 -4.14 13.22 9.57
C LEU A 149 -5.05 14.40 9.92
N TYR A 150 -4.90 14.93 11.13
CA TYR A 150 -5.65 16.10 11.57
C TYR A 150 -5.30 17.35 10.75
N TYR A 151 -4.01 17.64 10.60
CA TYR A 151 -3.52 18.77 9.81
C TYR A 151 -4.00 18.70 8.35
N TYR A 152 -3.83 17.53 7.73
CA TYR A 152 -4.29 17.21 6.37
C TYR A 152 -5.80 17.47 6.22
N SER A 153 -6.61 16.95 7.15
CA SER A 153 -8.08 17.10 7.12
C SER A 153 -8.55 18.55 7.19
N ARG A 154 -7.79 19.42 7.87
CA ARG A 154 -8.14 20.84 8.04
C ARG A 154 -7.74 21.72 6.87
N LYS A 155 -6.67 21.36 6.15
CA LYS A 155 -6.09 22.20 5.10
C LYS A 155 -6.38 21.73 3.68
N TYR A 156 -6.39 20.42 3.44
CA TYR A 156 -6.30 19.86 2.09
C TYR A 156 -7.44 18.91 1.73
N VAL A 157 -8.31 18.58 2.69
CA VAL A 157 -9.51 17.78 2.43
C VAL A 157 -10.66 18.74 2.11
N ASP A 158 -10.89 18.93 0.81
CA ASP A 158 -11.95 19.79 0.26
C ASP A 158 -12.85 19.07 -0.76
N GLY A 159 -12.66 17.76 -0.94
CA GLY A 159 -13.37 16.94 -1.93
C GLY A 159 -12.97 17.16 -3.39
N THR A 160 -11.99 18.05 -3.65
CA THR A 160 -11.48 18.34 -5.00
C THR A 160 -10.09 17.79 -5.23
N LYS A 161 -9.18 17.93 -4.26
CA LYS A 161 -7.81 17.41 -4.35
C LYS A 161 -7.80 15.91 -4.12
N SER A 162 -7.03 15.20 -4.92
CA SER A 162 -6.77 13.79 -4.68
C SER A 162 -6.03 13.60 -3.35
N LEU A 163 -6.16 12.40 -2.77
CA LEU A 163 -5.39 11.98 -1.61
C LEU A 163 -3.89 12.18 -1.83
N ARG A 164 -3.39 11.86 -3.04
CA ARG A 164 -1.97 11.97 -3.39
C ARG A 164 -1.50 13.41 -3.40
N GLU A 165 -2.23 14.31 -4.06
CA GLU A 165 -1.85 15.72 -4.15
C GLU A 165 -1.84 16.37 -2.78
N GLY A 166 -2.91 16.21 -2.01
CA GLY A 166 -3.02 16.83 -0.70
C GLY A 166 -2.01 16.29 0.30
N LEU A 167 -1.71 14.99 0.29
CA LEU A 167 -0.63 14.43 1.12
C LEU A 167 0.76 14.91 0.67
N SER A 168 1.01 14.99 -0.63
CA SER A 168 2.28 15.53 -1.15
C SER A 168 2.54 16.96 -0.67
N LEU A 169 1.49 17.79 -0.63
CA LEU A 169 1.57 19.16 -0.09
C LEU A 169 1.91 19.16 1.41
N VAL A 170 1.27 18.29 2.21
CA VAL A 170 1.61 18.16 3.64
C VAL A 170 3.05 17.72 3.83
N MET A 171 3.48 16.67 3.13
CA MET A 171 4.84 16.13 3.26
C MET A 171 5.88 17.19 2.90
N LYS A 172 5.66 17.93 1.80
CA LYS A 172 6.54 19.05 1.40
C LYS A 172 6.61 20.14 2.45
N GLU A 173 5.47 20.54 3.04
CA GLU A 173 5.48 21.54 4.11
C GLU A 173 6.26 21.06 5.34
N LEU A 174 6.18 19.78 5.69
CA LEU A 174 6.91 19.21 6.83
C LEU A 174 8.40 19.06 6.57
N GLU A 175 8.81 18.76 5.34
CA GLU A 175 10.21 18.76 4.94
C GLU A 175 10.82 20.16 5.00
N GLU A 176 10.10 21.18 4.52
CA GLU A 176 10.60 22.57 4.49
C GLU A 176 10.57 23.25 5.87
N LYS A 177 9.54 22.97 6.69
CA LYS A 177 9.23 23.76 7.91
C LYS A 177 9.28 22.95 9.20
N GLY A 178 9.50 21.63 9.12
CA GLY A 178 9.55 20.73 10.26
C GLY A 178 8.18 20.48 10.91
N PHE A 179 8.20 19.76 12.04
CA PHE A 179 7.00 19.31 12.75
C PHE A 179 6.26 20.40 13.54
N ASP A 180 6.84 21.58 13.69
CA ASP A 180 6.22 22.68 14.45
C ASP A 180 4.88 23.15 13.84
N ARG A 181 4.57 22.71 12.61
CA ARG A 181 3.27 22.92 11.95
C ARG A 181 2.16 21.99 12.43
N LEU A 182 2.50 20.83 12.99
CA LEU A 182 1.53 19.80 13.39
C LEU A 182 0.90 20.06 14.76
N SER A 183 1.63 20.71 15.66
CA SER A 183 1.21 20.93 17.03
C SER A 183 1.45 22.40 17.42
N PRO A 184 0.50 23.05 18.12
CA PRO A 184 0.71 24.40 18.66
C PRO A 184 1.77 24.41 19.78
N ARG A 185 2.16 23.25 20.30
CA ARG A 185 3.20 23.08 21.31
C ARG A 185 4.44 22.46 20.68
N LYS A 186 5.62 22.88 21.15
CA LYS A 186 6.89 22.21 20.82
C LYS A 186 6.88 20.79 21.35
N VAL A 187 7.24 19.85 20.49
CA VAL A 187 7.15 18.40 20.74
C VAL A 187 8.39 17.73 20.19
N GLY A 188 9.11 16.99 21.04
CA GLY A 188 10.41 16.38 20.70
C GLY A 188 10.35 14.88 20.40
N TYR A 189 9.16 14.33 20.13
CA TYR A 189 8.95 12.88 20.05
C TYR A 189 8.35 12.40 18.72
N TYR A 190 8.34 13.27 17.69
CA TYR A 190 7.96 12.87 16.34
C TYR A 190 9.14 12.29 15.57
N ALA A 191 8.82 11.41 14.62
CA ALA A 191 9.73 10.94 13.61
C ALA A 191 9.01 10.97 12.27
N MET A 192 9.71 11.29 11.18
CA MET A 192 9.08 11.50 9.88
C MET A 192 8.53 10.16 9.34
N PRO A 193 7.21 10.02 9.13
CA PRO A 193 6.67 8.91 8.36
C PRO A 193 6.85 9.20 6.86
N ARG A 194 6.82 8.17 6.00
CA ARG A 194 6.71 8.43 4.55
C ARG A 194 5.25 8.68 4.20
N ILE A 195 5.04 9.26 3.02
CA ILE A 195 3.69 9.50 2.49
C ILE A 195 2.85 8.21 2.45
N PHE A 196 3.49 7.05 2.24
CA PHE A 196 2.82 5.75 2.17
C PHE A 196 2.22 5.32 3.51
N GLU A 197 2.90 5.52 4.64
CA GLU A 197 2.35 5.17 5.96
C GLU A 197 1.17 6.09 6.33
N VAL A 198 1.27 7.37 5.98
CA VAL A 198 0.18 8.33 6.19
C VAL A 198 -1.04 7.93 5.33
N GLY A 199 -0.83 7.66 4.05
CA GLY A 199 -1.88 7.19 3.15
C GLY A 199 -2.48 5.86 3.60
N ALA A 200 -1.67 4.93 4.10
CA ALA A 200 -2.11 3.66 4.65
C ALA A 200 -3.01 3.83 5.89
N ALA A 201 -2.71 4.79 6.75
CA ALA A 201 -3.52 5.13 7.92
C ALA A 201 -4.87 5.74 7.49
N ILE A 202 -4.87 6.68 6.55
CA ILE A 202 -6.10 7.27 6.00
C ILE A 202 -6.98 6.20 5.36
N ASN A 203 -6.40 5.34 4.49
CA ASN A 203 -7.15 4.26 3.83
C ASN A 203 -7.73 3.21 4.82
N ARG A 204 -7.25 3.17 6.06
CA ARG A 204 -7.76 2.28 7.13
C ARG A 204 -8.66 3.00 8.13
N LEU A 205 -8.90 4.30 7.95
CA LEU A 205 -9.88 5.04 8.74
C LEU A 205 -11.28 4.58 8.36
N ARG A 206 -11.97 3.89 9.27
CA ARG A 206 -13.30 3.29 9.00
C ARG A 206 -14.39 4.30 8.65
N THR A 207 -14.22 5.55 9.05
CA THR A 207 -15.14 6.64 8.74
C THR A 207 -14.85 7.31 7.40
N LEU A 208 -13.75 6.97 6.73
CA LEU A 208 -13.30 7.62 5.50
C LEU A 208 -14.40 7.61 4.43
N LYS A 209 -14.62 8.77 3.83
CA LYS A 209 -15.45 8.95 2.64
C LYS A 209 -14.58 9.51 1.52
N MET A 210 -14.80 9.02 0.31
CA MET A 210 -14.06 9.40 -0.89
C MET A 210 -15.03 9.70 -2.02
N ARG A 211 -14.63 10.59 -2.92
CA ARG A 211 -15.20 10.76 -4.25
C ARG A 211 -14.19 10.27 -5.29
#